data_AF-A0A1E4GSF7-F1
#
_entry.id   AF-A0A1E4GSF7-F1
#
_cell.length_a   1.000
_cell.length_b   1.000
_cell.length_c   1.000
_cell.angle_alpha   90.00
_cell.angle_beta   90.00
_cell.angle_gamma   90.00
#
_symmetry.space_group_name_H-M   'P 1'
#
loop_
_entity.id
_entity.type
_entity.pdbx_description
1 polymer ?
#
loop_
_entity_poly.entity_id
_entity_poly.type
_entity_poly.pdbx_seq_one_letter_code
_entity_poly.pdbx_strand_id
1 'polypeptide(L)'
;MSTSYCARHRHYVTEPALAALSDAAAGVARRHPGAVVLFMEASWPRGEKPMPPHVSHGDGRQIDLALFYATRDGRPLASPPTASGYGAFEPPSREAERVCVPDSGHHDRPDPPAGRGWRLDDERTAELIRMLSADSRVRRIFVEPHLKQRLGFGGDPKVRFAGCAVARHDDHIHIDFH
;
A
#
# COMPACT_ATOMS: atom_id res chain seq x y z
N MET A 1 -9.12 2.87 -9.95
CA MET A 1 -9.28 1.47 -9.49
C MET A 1 -9.16 0.55 -10.69
N SER A 2 -8.46 -0.58 -10.57
CA SER A 2 -8.38 -1.57 -11.66
C SER A 2 -9.76 -2.19 -11.93
N THR A 3 -10.10 -2.39 -13.21
CA THR A 3 -11.36 -3.02 -13.64
C THR A 3 -11.53 -4.44 -13.10
N SER A 4 -10.42 -5.13 -12.81
CA SER A 4 -10.41 -6.47 -12.23
C SER A 4 -11.01 -6.53 -10.82
N TYR A 5 -10.74 -5.54 -9.96
CA TYR A 5 -11.30 -5.49 -8.61
C TYR A 5 -12.80 -5.16 -8.61
N CYS A 6 -13.22 -4.36 -9.60
CA CYS A 6 -14.64 -4.07 -9.84
C CYS A 6 -15.38 -5.35 -10.23
N ALA A 7 -14.89 -6.03 -11.27
CA ALA A 7 -15.50 -7.24 -11.82
C ALA A 7 -15.57 -8.40 -10.82
N ARG A 8 -14.61 -8.47 -9.88
CA ARG A 8 -14.57 -9.51 -8.83
C ARG A 8 -15.26 -9.10 -7.53
N HIS A 9 -15.94 -7.95 -7.49
CA HIS A 9 -16.63 -7.44 -6.30
C HIS A 9 -15.72 -7.29 -5.07
N ARG A 10 -14.48 -6.82 -5.25
CA ARG A 10 -13.45 -6.73 -4.20
C ARG A 10 -13.16 -5.29 -3.73
N HIS A 11 -14.17 -4.44 -3.71
CA HIS A 11 -14.02 -2.99 -3.57
C HIS A 11 -15.04 -2.35 -2.62
N TYR A 12 -15.63 -3.13 -1.72
CA TYR A 12 -16.61 -2.64 -0.77
C TYR A 12 -15.90 -2.16 0.50
N VAL A 13 -16.32 -1.01 1.00
CA VAL A 13 -15.73 -0.34 2.15
C VAL A 13 -16.82 0.30 2.99
N THR A 14 -16.53 0.54 4.26
CA THR A 14 -17.42 1.33 5.12
C THR A 14 -17.40 2.80 4.68
N GLU A 15 -18.49 3.52 4.97
CA GLU A 15 -18.58 4.95 4.67
C GLU A 15 -17.44 5.77 5.34
N PRO A 16 -17.05 5.55 6.62
CA PRO A 16 -15.92 6.25 7.21
C PRO A 16 -14.59 5.98 6.50
N ALA A 17 -14.36 4.73 6.05
CA ALA A 17 -13.16 4.39 5.29
C ALA A 17 -13.14 5.10 3.93
N LEU A 18 -14.25 5.10 3.20
CA LEU A 18 -14.36 5.81 1.92
C LEU A 18 -14.11 7.32 2.08
N ALA A 19 -14.68 7.93 3.12
CA ALA A 19 -14.50 9.36 3.40
C ALA A 19 -13.02 9.67 3.70
N ALA A 20 -12.37 8.89 4.57
CA ALA A 20 -10.96 9.08 4.91
C ALA A 20 -10.02 8.90 3.70
N LEU A 21 -10.29 7.88 2.86
CA LEU A 21 -9.54 7.66 1.62
C LEU A 21 -9.72 8.82 0.64
N SER A 22 -10.93 9.35 0.53
CA SER A 22 -11.23 10.50 -0.34
C SER A 22 -10.53 11.77 0.13
N ASP A 23 -10.53 12.02 1.44
CA ASP A 23 -9.84 13.16 2.05
C ASP A 23 -8.33 13.07 1.86
N ALA A 24 -7.74 11.89 2.08
CA ALA A 24 -6.33 11.64 1.85
C ALA A 24 -5.95 11.81 0.38
N ALA A 25 -6.75 11.27 -0.55
CA ALA A 25 -6.52 11.44 -1.99
C ALA A 25 -6.60 12.90 -2.42
N ALA A 26 -7.57 13.66 -1.92
CA ALA A 26 -7.68 15.09 -2.17
C ALA A 26 -6.48 15.86 -1.58
N GLY A 27 -6.00 15.46 -0.40
CA GLY A 27 -4.78 16.01 0.22
C GLY A 27 -3.54 15.81 -0.64
N VAL A 28 -3.32 14.58 -1.11
CA VAL A 28 -2.23 14.25 -2.03
C VAL A 28 -2.33 15.07 -3.31
N ALA A 29 -3.51 15.13 -3.94
CA ALA A 29 -3.71 15.87 -5.19
C ALA A 29 -3.48 17.38 -5.04
N ARG A 30 -3.76 17.96 -3.87
CA ARG A 30 -3.46 19.38 -3.59
C ARG A 30 -1.96 19.66 -3.54
N ARG A 31 -1.15 18.75 -3.00
CA ARG A 31 0.30 18.92 -2.89
C ARG A 31 1.06 18.44 -4.11
N HIS A 32 0.50 17.46 -4.82
CA HIS A 32 1.04 16.89 -6.05
C HIS A 32 -0.05 16.89 -7.13
N PRO A 33 -0.25 18.02 -7.84
CA PRO A 33 -1.25 18.12 -8.89
C PRO A 33 -1.11 16.99 -9.92
N GLY A 34 -2.23 16.32 -10.22
CA GLY A 34 -2.28 15.18 -11.13
C GLY A 34 -1.93 13.82 -10.51
N ALA A 35 -1.53 13.77 -9.23
CA ALA A 35 -1.38 12.50 -8.51
C ALA A 35 -2.76 11.87 -8.26
N VAL A 36 -2.87 10.57 -8.56
CA VAL A 36 -4.08 9.78 -8.33
C VAL A 36 -3.76 8.65 -7.39
N VAL A 37 -4.40 8.64 -6.22
CA VAL A 37 -4.32 7.50 -5.30
C VAL A 37 -5.12 6.34 -5.89
N LEU A 38 -4.46 5.20 -6.11
CA LEU A 38 -5.08 4.05 -6.72
C LEU A 38 -5.47 3.01 -5.68
N PHE A 39 -6.78 2.87 -5.52
CA PHE A 39 -7.40 1.79 -4.76
C PHE A 39 -7.16 0.43 -5.43
N MET A 40 -6.77 -0.55 -4.61
CA MET A 40 -6.59 -1.94 -5.01
C MET A 40 -7.74 -2.80 -4.49
N GLU A 41 -7.55 -3.49 -3.36
CA GLU A 41 -8.46 -4.52 -2.88
C GLU A 41 -9.00 -4.18 -1.48
N ALA A 42 -10.29 -4.40 -1.25
CA ALA A 42 -10.97 -4.27 0.05
C ALA A 42 -11.84 -5.50 0.31
N SER A 43 -13.08 -5.35 0.77
CA SER A 43 -13.95 -6.48 1.08
C SER A 43 -14.88 -6.88 -0.07
N TRP A 44 -15.50 -8.05 0.10
CA TRP A 44 -16.68 -8.49 -0.66
C TRP A 44 -17.94 -7.70 -0.28
N PRO A 45 -19.01 -7.73 -1.12
CA PRO A 45 -20.19 -6.87 -0.93
C PRO A 45 -20.81 -6.89 0.46
N ARG A 46 -20.81 -8.05 1.13
CA ARG A 46 -21.42 -8.20 2.45
C ARG A 46 -20.48 -7.90 3.60
N GLY A 47 -19.16 -7.91 3.38
CA GLY A 47 -18.19 -7.66 4.45
C GLY A 47 -18.37 -8.59 5.67
N GLU A 48 -18.56 -9.90 5.45
CA GLU A 48 -18.77 -10.87 6.53
C GLU A 48 -17.57 -11.80 6.81
N LYS A 49 -16.65 -11.94 5.85
CA LYS A 49 -15.52 -12.86 5.95
C LYS A 49 -14.30 -12.37 5.16
N PRO A 50 -13.08 -12.69 5.63
CA PRO A 50 -11.86 -12.46 4.87
C PRO A 50 -11.92 -13.08 3.48
N MET A 51 -11.21 -12.44 2.56
CA MET A 51 -11.14 -12.88 1.17
C MET A 51 -9.80 -13.58 0.91
N PRO A 52 -9.78 -14.88 0.60
CA PRO A 52 -8.54 -15.56 0.28
C PRO A 52 -7.79 -14.88 -0.88
N PRO A 53 -6.45 -14.74 -0.78
CA PRO A 53 -5.58 -15.27 0.27
C PRO A 53 -5.47 -14.39 1.53
N HIS A 54 -6.09 -13.21 1.57
CA HIS A 54 -6.07 -12.33 2.74
C HIS A 54 -6.76 -12.99 3.93
N VAL A 55 -6.12 -12.86 5.09
CA VAL A 55 -6.68 -13.25 6.39
C VAL A 55 -7.47 -12.12 7.05
N SER A 56 -7.43 -10.91 6.47
CA SER A 56 -8.24 -9.73 6.80
C SER A 56 -9.12 -9.33 5.60
N HIS A 57 -9.48 -8.05 5.43
CA HIS A 57 -10.42 -7.56 4.40
C HIS A 57 -11.82 -8.13 4.55
N GLY A 58 -12.19 -8.41 5.79
CA GLY A 58 -13.43 -9.11 6.10
C GLY A 58 -14.63 -8.20 6.16
N ASP A 59 -14.47 -6.93 6.54
CA ASP A 59 -15.55 -6.06 7.04
C ASP A 59 -15.59 -4.67 6.38
N GLY A 60 -14.82 -4.46 5.31
CA GLY A 60 -14.75 -3.18 4.60
C GLY A 60 -13.91 -2.10 5.31
N ARG A 61 -13.18 -2.46 6.38
CA ARG A 61 -12.25 -1.56 7.07
C ARG A 61 -10.79 -1.77 6.71
N GLN A 62 -10.44 -2.85 6.01
CA GLN A 62 -9.08 -3.04 5.50
C GLN A 62 -9.05 -2.85 3.99
N ILE A 63 -8.10 -2.03 3.55
CA ILE A 63 -7.97 -1.59 2.16
C ILE A 63 -6.50 -1.58 1.77
N ASP A 64 -6.20 -2.19 0.64
CA ASP A 64 -4.90 -2.08 -0.01
C ASP A 64 -4.93 -0.91 -1.01
N LEU A 65 -3.92 -0.05 -0.92
CA LEU A 65 -3.65 1.03 -1.88
C LEU A 65 -2.32 0.78 -2.58
N ALA A 66 -2.24 1.20 -3.83
CA ALA A 66 -1.00 1.19 -4.55
C ALA A 66 -0.01 2.21 -3.99
N LEU A 67 1.28 1.84 -3.97
CA LEU A 67 2.37 2.79 -3.84
C LEU A 67 2.45 3.67 -5.09
N PHE A 68 3.03 4.88 -4.95
CA PHE A 68 3.36 5.69 -6.11
C PHE A 68 4.69 5.25 -6.69
N TYR A 69 4.77 5.20 -8.01
CA TYR A 69 5.99 4.85 -8.73
C TYR A 69 6.37 5.97 -9.71
N ALA A 70 7.65 6.00 -10.05
CA ALA A 70 8.22 6.85 -11.08
C ALA A 70 9.13 6.02 -12.00
N THR A 71 9.34 6.49 -13.22
CA THR A 71 10.41 6.01 -14.08
C THR A 71 11.78 6.26 -13.44
N ARG A 72 12.86 5.63 -13.94
CA ARG A 72 14.23 5.88 -13.43
C ARG A 72 14.73 7.32 -13.57
N ASP A 73 14.25 8.06 -14.56
CA ASP A 73 14.52 9.50 -14.73
C ASP A 73 13.62 10.39 -13.86
N GLY A 74 12.70 9.81 -13.08
CA GLY A 74 11.90 10.53 -12.08
C GLY A 74 10.57 11.05 -12.58
N ARG A 75 10.10 10.63 -13.75
CA ARG A 75 8.76 10.96 -14.22
C ARG A 75 7.72 10.11 -13.49
N PRO A 76 6.70 10.73 -12.89
CA PRO A 76 5.55 10.02 -12.32
C PRO A 76 4.94 8.97 -13.25
N LEU A 77 4.70 7.77 -12.73
CA LEU A 77 3.83 6.79 -13.38
C LEU A 77 2.36 7.08 -13.02
N ALA A 78 1.48 6.92 -14.00
CA ALA A 78 0.03 7.06 -13.81
C ALA A 78 -0.60 5.86 -13.09
N SER A 79 0.08 4.72 -13.08
CA SER A 79 -0.34 3.49 -12.41
C SER A 79 0.88 2.69 -11.95
N PRO A 80 0.70 1.72 -11.04
CA PRO A 80 1.73 0.73 -10.74
C PRO A 80 2.24 0.02 -12.00
N PRO A 81 3.48 -0.47 -11.97
CA PRO A 81 4.12 -1.14 -13.10
C PRO A 81 3.60 -2.57 -13.34
N THR A 82 2.79 -3.12 -12.43
CA THR A 82 2.17 -4.43 -12.56
C THR A 82 0.66 -4.31 -12.81
N ALA A 83 0.08 -5.27 -13.53
CA ALA A 83 -1.34 -5.23 -13.92
C ALA A 83 -2.32 -5.28 -12.74
N SER A 84 -1.96 -5.96 -11.65
CA SER A 84 -2.73 -5.96 -10.41
C SER A 84 -2.38 -4.79 -9.51
N GLY A 85 -1.16 -4.25 -9.58
CA GLY A 85 -0.60 -3.35 -8.58
C GLY A 85 0.28 -4.07 -7.55
N TYR A 86 0.00 -5.36 -7.28
CA TYR A 86 0.86 -6.21 -6.45
C TYR A 86 2.09 -6.70 -7.23
N GLY A 87 3.15 -7.07 -6.52
CA GLY A 87 4.38 -7.62 -7.06
C GLY A 87 5.38 -6.57 -7.55
N ALA A 88 5.04 -5.28 -7.48
CA ALA A 88 5.93 -4.17 -7.80
C ALA A 88 6.87 -3.82 -6.63
N PHE A 89 7.43 -4.83 -5.94
CA PHE A 89 8.15 -4.65 -4.67
C PHE A 89 9.28 -3.63 -4.78
N GLU A 90 9.41 -2.78 -3.76
CA GLU A 90 10.51 -1.85 -3.57
C GLU A 90 11.47 -2.43 -2.52
N PRO A 91 12.54 -3.14 -2.93
CA PRO A 91 13.46 -3.75 -1.98
C PRO A 91 14.19 -2.71 -1.11
N PRO A 92 14.78 -3.13 0.03
CA PRO A 92 15.62 -2.26 0.83
C PRO A 92 16.82 -1.73 0.02
N SER A 93 17.33 -0.56 0.41
CA SER A 93 18.51 0.02 -0.24
C SER A 93 19.78 -0.75 0.16
N ARG A 94 19.77 -1.35 1.35
CA ARG A 94 20.84 -2.21 1.86
C ARG A 94 20.23 -3.49 2.40
N GLU A 95 20.83 -4.64 2.11
CA GLU A 95 20.31 -5.94 2.56
C GLU A 95 20.21 -6.04 4.10
N ALA A 96 21.06 -5.33 4.84
CA ALA A 96 20.99 -5.24 6.30
C ALA A 96 19.69 -4.59 6.85
N GLU A 97 18.90 -3.95 5.99
CA GLU A 97 17.59 -3.37 6.34
C GLU A 97 16.46 -4.41 6.20
N ARG A 98 16.72 -5.58 5.60
CA ARG A 98 15.76 -6.68 5.50
C ARG A 98 15.61 -7.33 6.87
N VAL A 99 14.37 -7.38 7.35
CA VAL A 99 14.06 -7.93 8.69
C VAL A 99 13.62 -9.39 8.66
N CYS A 100 13.10 -9.87 7.53
CA CYS A 100 12.62 -11.24 7.39
C CYS A 100 13.68 -12.10 6.74
N VAL A 101 13.94 -13.26 7.35
CA VAL A 101 14.75 -14.31 6.74
C VAL A 101 13.91 -14.98 5.66
N PRO A 102 14.43 -15.18 4.44
CA PRO A 102 13.73 -15.96 3.42
C PRO A 102 13.34 -17.34 3.95
N ASP A 103 12.06 -17.65 3.87
CA ASP A 103 11.47 -18.95 4.18
C ASP A 103 10.51 -19.38 3.07
N SER A 104 9.66 -20.40 3.26
CA SER A 104 8.65 -20.79 2.26
C SER A 104 7.29 -20.12 2.45
N GLY A 105 7.24 -19.03 3.23
CA GLY A 105 6.04 -18.35 3.67
C GLY A 105 5.50 -17.30 2.69
N HIS A 106 4.46 -16.59 3.12
CA HIS A 106 3.80 -15.57 2.30
C HIS A 106 4.66 -14.31 2.04
N HIS A 107 5.65 -14.05 2.89
CA HIS A 107 6.55 -12.91 2.79
C HIS A 107 7.63 -13.12 1.72
N ASP A 108 8.10 -14.37 1.55
CA ASP A 108 9.17 -14.70 0.61
C ASP A 108 8.72 -14.54 -0.85
N ARG A 109 8.99 -13.35 -1.37
CA ARG A 109 8.71 -12.95 -2.75
C ARG A 109 9.96 -12.32 -3.34
N PRO A 110 10.35 -12.73 -4.56
CA PRO A 110 11.58 -12.26 -5.16
C PRO A 110 11.52 -10.75 -5.42
N ASP A 111 12.66 -10.09 -5.20
CA ASP A 111 12.81 -8.71 -5.59
C ASP A 111 12.71 -8.57 -7.12
N PRO A 112 12.14 -7.48 -7.66
CA PRO A 112 12.11 -7.30 -9.09
C PRO A 112 13.53 -7.07 -9.64
N PRO A 113 13.77 -7.29 -10.94
CA PRO A 113 15.10 -7.20 -11.51
C PRO A 113 15.80 -5.86 -11.20
N ALA A 114 17.08 -5.90 -10.87
CA ALA A 114 17.86 -4.70 -10.56
C ALA A 114 17.86 -3.66 -11.71
N GLY A 115 17.55 -4.06 -12.94
CA GLY A 115 17.40 -3.20 -14.13
C GLY A 115 15.98 -2.71 -14.42
N ARG A 116 15.00 -2.97 -13.54
CA ARG A 116 13.58 -2.56 -13.74
C ARG A 116 13.45 -1.07 -14.05
N GLY A 117 12.57 -0.71 -14.97
CA GLY A 117 12.42 0.66 -15.50
C GLY A 117 11.77 1.68 -14.55
N TRP A 118 11.40 1.25 -13.34
CA TRP A 118 10.70 2.05 -12.34
C TRP A 118 11.40 2.03 -10.98
N ARG A 119 11.00 2.95 -10.12
CA ARG A 119 11.34 3.00 -8.69
C ARG A 119 10.15 3.52 -7.90
N LEU A 120 10.15 3.32 -6.58
CA LEU A 120 9.23 4.03 -5.70
C LEU A 120 9.35 5.54 -5.89
N ASP A 121 8.21 6.21 -5.92
CA ASP A 121 8.11 7.65 -5.75
C ASP A 121 7.96 7.95 -4.27
N ASP A 122 9.10 8.18 -3.61
CA ASP A 122 9.18 8.37 -2.16
C ASP A 122 8.36 9.58 -1.70
N GLU A 123 8.36 10.66 -2.48
CA GLU A 123 7.72 11.92 -2.12
C GLU A 123 6.19 11.75 -2.08
N ARG A 124 5.58 11.27 -3.17
CA ARG A 124 4.12 11.08 -3.24
C ARG A 124 3.64 9.95 -2.34
N THR A 125 4.44 8.89 -2.18
CA THR A 125 4.12 7.80 -1.25
C THR A 125 4.16 8.28 0.19
N ALA A 126 5.19 9.03 0.59
CA ALA A 126 5.27 9.60 1.93
C ALA A 126 4.11 10.58 2.18
N GLU A 127 3.72 11.39 1.19
CA GLU A 127 2.59 12.29 1.34
C GLU A 127 1.27 11.54 1.58
N LEU A 128 1.03 10.44 0.85
CA LEU A 128 -0.14 9.59 1.08
C LEU A 128 -0.15 9.01 2.51
N ILE A 129 0.96 8.41 2.94
CA ILE A 129 1.07 7.84 4.29
C ILE A 129 0.88 8.92 5.36
N ARG A 130 1.42 10.13 5.15
CA ARG A 130 1.26 11.27 6.05
C ARG A 130 -0.20 11.69 6.20
N MET A 131 -0.91 11.84 5.07
CA MET A 131 -2.33 12.19 5.05
C MET A 131 -3.17 11.13 5.77
N LEU A 132 -2.90 9.85 5.53
CA LEU A 132 -3.59 8.73 6.17
C LEU A 132 -3.29 8.65 7.67
N SER A 133 -2.01 8.78 8.06
CA SER A 133 -1.62 8.66 9.48
C SER A 133 -2.19 9.80 10.32
N ALA A 134 -2.29 11.01 9.76
CA ALA A 134 -2.90 12.16 10.43
C ALA A 134 -4.42 11.98 10.67
N ASP A 135 -5.09 11.10 9.93
CA ASP A 135 -6.53 10.90 10.03
C ASP A 135 -6.91 10.05 11.25
N SER A 136 -7.81 10.56 12.09
CA SER A 136 -8.28 9.85 13.29
C SER A 136 -9.10 8.60 13.00
N ARG A 137 -9.63 8.44 11.78
CA ARG A 137 -10.35 7.24 11.33
C ARG A 137 -9.40 6.08 11.02
N VAL A 138 -8.12 6.36 10.75
CA VAL A 138 -7.10 5.35 10.47
C VAL A 138 -6.54 4.79 11.78
N ARG A 139 -6.68 3.47 11.94
CA ARG A 139 -6.17 2.73 13.10
C ARG A 139 -4.69 2.37 12.93
N ARG A 140 -4.31 1.86 11.76
CA ARG A 140 -2.93 1.49 11.42
C ARG A 140 -2.71 1.37 9.92
N ILE A 141 -1.45 1.48 9.53
CA ILE A 141 -0.96 1.41 8.16
C ILE A 141 0.21 0.43 8.18
N PHE A 142 0.19 -0.59 7.32
CA PHE A 142 1.31 -1.51 7.16
C PHE A 142 2.15 -1.17 5.93
N VAL A 143 3.45 -1.07 6.18
CA VAL A 143 4.53 -0.99 5.19
C VAL A 143 5.74 -1.76 5.72
N GLU A 144 6.64 -2.19 4.84
CA GLU A 144 7.89 -2.82 5.29
C GLU A 144 8.77 -1.88 6.12
N PRO A 145 9.58 -2.39 7.07
CA PRO A 145 10.38 -1.56 7.95
C PRO A 145 11.37 -0.64 7.23
N HIS A 146 11.98 -1.10 6.14
CA HIS A 146 12.89 -0.26 5.36
C HIS A 146 12.16 0.92 4.72
N LEU A 147 10.93 0.73 4.24
CA LEU A 147 10.10 1.83 3.73
C LEU A 147 9.63 2.74 4.86
N LYS A 148 9.23 2.20 6.01
CA LYS A 148 8.86 3.01 7.19
C LYS A 148 9.98 3.99 7.55
N GLN A 149 11.24 3.52 7.57
CA GLN A 149 12.39 4.38 7.88
C GLN A 149 12.72 5.34 6.72
N ARG A 150 12.82 4.83 5.49
CA ARG A 150 13.15 5.63 4.29
C ARG A 150 12.17 6.78 4.06
N LEU A 151 10.88 6.56 4.32
CA LEU A 151 9.82 7.55 4.12
C LEU A 151 9.60 8.48 5.33
N GLY A 152 10.41 8.35 6.39
CA GLY A 152 10.39 9.27 7.53
C GLY A 152 9.34 8.96 8.61
N PHE A 153 8.80 7.74 8.66
CA PHE A 153 7.76 7.33 9.63
C PHE A 153 8.30 6.51 10.80
N GLY A 154 9.62 6.47 11.02
CA GLY A 154 10.25 5.66 12.08
C GLY A 154 9.62 5.81 13.47
N GLY A 155 9.23 7.04 13.84
CA GLY A 155 8.57 7.36 15.12
C GLY A 155 7.04 7.35 15.11
N ASP A 156 6.41 7.07 13.97
CA ASP A 156 4.95 7.06 13.87
C ASP A 156 4.37 5.73 14.40
N PRO A 157 3.45 5.77 15.39
CA PRO A 157 2.87 4.56 15.97
C PRO A 157 1.78 3.92 15.10
N LYS A 158 1.16 4.65 14.15
CA LYS A 158 0.16 4.09 13.23
C LYS A 158 0.82 3.35 12.05
N VAL A 159 2.00 3.79 11.62
CA VAL A 159 2.77 3.13 10.56
C VAL A 159 3.57 1.97 11.15
N ARG A 160 3.24 0.74 10.78
CA ARG A 160 3.71 -0.47 11.48
C ARG A 160 4.17 -1.53 10.49
N PHE A 161 4.95 -2.47 11.01
CA PHE A 161 5.29 -3.70 10.30
C PHE A 161 4.23 -4.77 10.59
N ALA A 162 3.78 -5.48 9.57
CA ALA A 162 2.76 -6.53 9.70
C ALA A 162 3.31 -7.87 10.22
N GLY A 163 4.64 -8.06 10.22
CA GLY A 163 5.31 -9.30 10.60
C GLY A 163 5.73 -10.14 9.38
N CYS A 164 6.65 -11.08 9.58
CA CYS A 164 7.20 -11.93 8.51
C CYS A 164 6.29 -13.10 8.10
N ALA A 165 5.19 -13.34 8.83
CA ALA A 165 4.27 -14.44 8.53
C ALA A 165 3.19 -14.08 7.48
N VAL A 166 3.18 -12.84 6.99
CA VAL A 166 2.19 -12.32 6.03
C VAL A 166 2.90 -11.78 4.78
N ALA A 167 2.13 -11.40 3.76
CA ALA A 167 2.69 -10.77 2.56
C ALA A 167 3.55 -9.54 2.94
N ARG A 168 4.65 -9.33 2.21
CA ARG A 168 5.46 -8.12 2.35
C ARG A 168 4.68 -6.90 1.86
N HIS A 169 4.85 -5.76 2.53
CA HIS A 169 4.11 -4.52 2.25
C HIS A 169 5.03 -3.42 1.69
N ASP A 170 5.81 -3.77 0.68
CA ASP A 170 6.65 -2.85 -0.09
C ASP A 170 6.32 -2.85 -1.59
N ASP A 171 5.20 -3.43 -1.98
CA ASP A 171 4.52 -3.23 -3.27
C ASP A 171 3.16 -2.52 -3.13
N HIS A 172 2.61 -2.46 -1.92
CA HIS A 172 1.34 -1.80 -1.61
C HIS A 172 1.34 -1.29 -0.15
N ILE A 173 0.36 -0.43 0.16
CA ILE A 173 0.05 0.02 1.51
C ILE A 173 -1.21 -0.71 1.96
N HIS A 174 -1.15 -1.41 3.09
CA HIS A 174 -2.36 -1.95 3.72
C HIS A 174 -2.82 -1.02 4.83
N ILE A 175 -4.07 -0.58 4.78
CA ILE A 175 -4.65 0.36 5.74
C ILE A 175 -5.80 -0.32 6.45
N ASP A 176 -5.93 -0.04 7.74
CA ASP A 176 -6.99 -0.56 8.58
C ASP A 176 -7.62 0.59 9.37
N PHE A 177 -8.94 0.73 9.22
CA PHE A 177 -9.76 1.79 9.81
C PHE A 177 -10.45 1.33 11.12
N HIS A 178 -10.94 2.28 11.91
CA HIS A 178 -11.71 2.02 13.13
C HIS A 178 -13.14 1.51 12.87
#